data_AF-O01573-F1
#
_entry.id   AF-O01573-F1
#
_cell.length_a   1.000
_cell.length_b   1.000
_cell.length_c   1.000
_cell.angle_alpha   90.00
_cell.angle_beta   90.00
_cell.angle_gamma   90.00
#
_symmetry.space_group_name_H-M   'P 1'
#
loop_
_entity.id
_entity.type
_entity.pdbx_description
1 polymer ?
#
loop_
_entity_poly.entity_id
_entity_poly.type
_entity_poly.pdbx_seq_one_letter_code
_entity_poly.pdbx_strand_id
1 'polypeptide(L)'
;MGNCSGTAKVELLESFENWNKLPPEIKLECMKHLDFKTRFIMRSVSRTERILVDSHNFKLDSVRIEGLLPYPMNTIIQSSFDTQKITIKSGNHEQCVVHMRNRLRFNETIVPLLVFILKNATINDFSIETILNIDWSKVLQDALNSKSLSIRSFSGVLLKFQEAFFFVNKLNYTSKSIYLDGHGCKNFPIDQLISIESVSNASLLQIRDVQSKDIIWKIANKWIETDAAIGTRFQLTSMSKEIITQFSSHFKNRIISASDVEILIRTDNPMKHILLKLARTWRVARPFTCIVISAETEQSEFVNFGMWVSKKVIPLWEYISLFLADEFNDDDGLNLSSFLILLLHCIWLIFSMLFKRTFYGQ
;
A
#
# COMPACT_ATOMS: atom_id res chain seq x y z
N MET A 1 -40.18 -50.46 12.62
CA MET A 1 -38.85 -49.95 12.22
C MET A 1 -39.06 -49.07 10.99
N GLY A 2 -39.25 -47.76 11.19
CA GLY A 2 -39.58 -46.82 10.12
C GLY A 2 -38.30 -46.29 9.45
N ASN A 3 -37.98 -46.80 8.26
CA ASN A 3 -36.91 -46.26 7.41
C ASN A 3 -37.32 -44.90 6.87
N CYS A 4 -36.90 -43.82 7.53
CA CYS A 4 -36.90 -42.47 6.98
C CYS A 4 -35.62 -42.24 6.18
N SER A 5 -35.51 -42.83 4.99
CA SER A 5 -34.45 -42.52 4.03
C SER A 5 -35.02 -41.69 2.88
N GLY A 6 -35.54 -40.51 3.21
CA GLY A 6 -35.90 -39.49 2.23
C GLY A 6 -34.62 -38.85 1.69
N THR A 7 -33.97 -39.53 0.75
CA THR A 7 -32.92 -38.92 -0.07
C THR A 7 -33.60 -37.94 -1.01
N ALA A 8 -33.67 -36.67 -0.58
CA ALA A 8 -34.11 -35.58 -1.42
C ALA A 8 -33.18 -35.51 -2.64
N LYS A 9 -33.67 -36.02 -3.78
CA LYS A 9 -33.08 -35.77 -5.09
C LYS A 9 -33.07 -34.27 -5.29
N VAL A 10 -31.89 -33.66 -5.17
CA VAL A 10 -31.65 -32.29 -5.63
C VAL A 10 -31.74 -32.34 -7.14
N GLU A 11 -32.93 -32.17 -7.69
CA GLU A 11 -33.14 -31.91 -9.11
C GLU A 11 -32.39 -30.62 -9.43
N LEU A 12 -31.26 -30.77 -10.12
CA LEU A 12 -30.54 -29.65 -10.74
C LEU A 12 -31.47 -29.05 -11.77
N LEU A 13 -32.10 -27.91 -11.44
CA LEU A 13 -32.90 -27.13 -12.37
C LEU A 13 -32.05 -26.78 -13.59
N GLU A 14 -32.28 -27.48 -14.71
CA GLU A 14 -31.52 -27.33 -15.96
C GLU A 14 -31.68 -25.93 -16.60
N SER A 15 -32.72 -25.20 -16.21
CA SER A 15 -32.89 -23.79 -16.58
C SER A 15 -33.68 -23.04 -15.52
N PHE A 16 -33.26 -21.81 -15.25
CA PHE A 16 -33.96 -20.89 -14.36
C PHE A 16 -34.51 -19.71 -15.17
N GLU A 17 -35.76 -19.84 -15.64
CA GLU A 17 -36.38 -18.84 -16.53
C GLU A 17 -37.01 -17.64 -15.79
N ASN A 18 -37.11 -17.70 -14.46
CA ASN A 18 -37.91 -16.76 -13.68
C ASN A 18 -37.11 -15.71 -12.89
N TRP A 19 -35.85 -15.43 -13.27
CA TRP A 19 -35.02 -14.43 -12.57
C TRP A 19 -35.72 -13.09 -12.44
N ASN A 20 -36.38 -12.61 -13.49
CA ASN A 20 -37.09 -11.33 -13.46
C ASN A 20 -38.33 -11.31 -12.56
N LYS A 21 -38.87 -12.48 -12.19
CA LYS A 21 -40.00 -12.61 -11.27
C LYS A 21 -39.58 -12.75 -9.81
N LEU A 22 -38.29 -12.98 -9.55
CA LEU A 22 -37.80 -13.05 -8.18
C LEU A 22 -37.88 -11.66 -7.53
N PRO A 23 -38.37 -11.58 -6.29
CA PRO A 23 -38.35 -10.34 -5.54
C PRO A 23 -36.90 -9.93 -5.20
N PRO A 24 -36.63 -8.62 -5.02
CA PRO A 24 -35.29 -8.08 -4.77
C PRO A 24 -34.52 -8.78 -3.65
N GLU A 25 -35.21 -9.19 -2.59
CA GLU A 25 -34.62 -9.81 -1.40
C GLU A 25 -34.01 -11.18 -1.74
N ILE A 26 -34.72 -11.98 -2.54
CA ILE A 26 -34.24 -13.31 -2.96
C ILE A 26 -33.08 -13.17 -3.95
N LYS A 27 -33.16 -12.21 -4.87
CA LYS A 27 -32.04 -11.91 -5.77
C LYS A 27 -30.78 -11.53 -5.00
N LEU A 28 -30.93 -10.69 -3.98
CA LEU A 28 -29.83 -10.24 -3.14
C LEU A 28 -29.23 -11.41 -2.35
N GLU A 29 -30.05 -12.36 -1.89
CA GLU A 29 -29.56 -13.59 -1.28
C GLU A 29 -28.77 -14.44 -2.26
N CYS A 30 -29.26 -14.64 -3.49
CA CYS A 30 -28.50 -15.33 -4.55
C CYS A 30 -27.18 -14.61 -4.85
N MET A 31 -27.17 -13.27 -4.92
CA MET A 31 -25.99 -12.46 -5.18
C MET A 31 -24.90 -12.64 -4.12
N LYS A 32 -25.25 -12.91 -2.85
CA LYS A 32 -24.27 -13.21 -1.79
C LYS A 32 -23.44 -14.45 -2.08
N HIS A 33 -23.95 -15.38 -2.88
CA HIS A 33 -23.26 -16.61 -3.27
C HIS A 33 -22.49 -16.50 -4.59
N LEU A 34 -22.66 -15.41 -5.35
CA LEU A 34 -21.94 -15.20 -6.59
C LEU A 34 -20.48 -14.80 -6.32
N ASP A 35 -19.58 -15.27 -7.18
CA ASP A 35 -18.20 -14.81 -7.20
C ASP A 35 -18.09 -13.33 -7.62
N PHE A 36 -16.92 -12.73 -7.36
CA PHE A 36 -16.69 -11.31 -7.66
C PHE A 36 -16.88 -10.97 -9.15
N LYS A 37 -16.38 -11.83 -10.04
CA LYS A 37 -16.42 -11.61 -11.49
C LYS A 37 -17.87 -11.57 -11.99
N THR A 38 -18.68 -12.52 -11.54
CA THR A 38 -20.10 -12.64 -11.89
C THR A 38 -20.88 -11.46 -11.35
N ARG A 39 -20.64 -11.02 -10.11
CA ARG A 39 -21.25 -9.80 -9.55
C ARG A 39 -20.94 -8.57 -10.42
N PHE A 40 -19.69 -8.41 -10.82
CA PHE A 40 -19.30 -7.28 -11.67
C PHE A 40 -19.99 -7.32 -13.03
N ILE A 41 -20.04 -8.48 -13.68
CA ILE A 41 -20.73 -8.67 -14.97
C ILE A 41 -22.23 -8.37 -14.83
N MET A 42 -22.87 -8.78 -13.73
CA MET A 42 -24.29 -8.60 -13.50
C MET A 42 -24.75 -7.13 -13.52
N ARG A 43 -23.84 -6.19 -13.18
CA ARG A 43 -24.07 -4.73 -13.30
C ARG A 43 -24.29 -4.26 -14.73
N SER A 44 -23.87 -5.04 -15.73
CA SER A 44 -24.06 -4.74 -17.15
C SER A 44 -25.39 -5.26 -17.70
N VAL A 45 -26.07 -6.16 -16.99
CA VAL A 45 -27.30 -6.82 -17.46
C VAL A 45 -28.49 -5.87 -17.44
N SER A 46 -28.71 -5.14 -16.34
CA SER A 46 -29.77 -4.13 -16.25
C SER A 46 -29.48 -3.07 -15.18
N ARG A 47 -30.21 -1.95 -15.22
CA ARG A 47 -30.13 -0.91 -14.19
C ARG A 47 -30.57 -1.42 -12.82
N THR A 48 -31.65 -2.21 -12.78
CA THR A 48 -32.18 -2.79 -11.54
C THR A 48 -31.18 -3.73 -10.89
N GLU A 49 -30.56 -4.63 -11.68
CA GLU A 49 -29.54 -5.53 -11.15
C GLU A 49 -28.28 -4.79 -10.71
N ARG A 50 -27.89 -3.73 -11.42
CA ARG A 50 -26.79 -2.86 -10.98
C ARG A 50 -27.04 -2.24 -9.61
N ILE A 51 -28.24 -1.70 -9.38
CA ILE A 51 -28.62 -1.11 -8.09
C ILE A 51 -28.58 -2.17 -6.99
N LEU A 52 -29.09 -3.37 -7.26
CA LEU A 52 -29.07 -4.48 -6.31
C LEU A 52 -27.64 -4.91 -5.97
N VAL A 53 -26.78 -5.09 -6.97
CA VAL A 53 -25.37 -5.43 -6.76
C VAL A 53 -24.65 -4.32 -5.99
N ASP A 54 -24.85 -3.05 -6.36
CA ASP A 54 -24.22 -1.91 -5.71
C ASP A 54 -24.75 -1.69 -4.28
N SER A 55 -25.94 -2.19 -3.94
CA SER A 55 -26.48 -2.15 -2.57
C SER A 55 -25.84 -3.15 -1.61
N HIS A 56 -25.10 -4.13 -2.14
CA HIS A 56 -24.55 -5.22 -1.36
C HIS A 56 -23.03 -5.10 -1.21
N ASN A 57 -22.59 -4.89 0.03
CA ASN A 57 -21.18 -4.85 0.36
C ASN A 57 -20.53 -6.24 0.35
N PHE A 58 -19.28 -6.31 -0.13
CA PHE A 58 -18.49 -7.54 -0.15
C PHE A 58 -17.08 -7.33 0.43
N LYS A 59 -16.35 -8.42 0.66
CA LYS A 59 -15.00 -8.38 1.24
C LYS A 59 -13.98 -8.81 0.19
N LEU A 60 -12.85 -8.11 0.14
CA LEU A 60 -11.70 -8.46 -0.68
C LEU A 60 -10.45 -8.53 0.19
N ASP A 61 -9.60 -9.51 -0.06
CA ASP A 61 -8.36 -9.68 0.69
C ASP A 61 -7.26 -8.76 0.18
N SER A 62 -7.10 -8.67 -1.14
CA SER A 62 -6.15 -7.71 -1.70
C SER A 62 -6.60 -7.18 -3.04
N VAL A 63 -6.42 -5.88 -3.23
CA VAL A 63 -6.56 -5.20 -4.52
C VAL A 63 -5.25 -4.49 -4.78
N ARG A 64 -4.57 -4.86 -5.86
CA ARG A 64 -3.27 -4.30 -6.23
C ARG A 64 -3.32 -3.77 -7.64
N ILE A 65 -3.00 -2.49 -7.79
CA ILE A 65 -2.75 -1.87 -9.08
C ILE A 65 -1.24 -1.76 -9.21
N GLU A 66 -0.69 -2.60 -10.07
CA GLU A 66 0.74 -2.64 -10.38
C GLU A 66 0.96 -1.82 -11.64
N GLY A 67 1.75 -0.77 -11.48
CA GLY A 67 2.21 0.10 -12.54
C GLY A 67 3.62 -0.27 -12.95
N LEU A 68 4.19 0.52 -13.86
CA LEU A 68 5.64 0.54 -13.98
C LEU A 68 6.18 1.38 -12.84
N LEU A 69 6.97 0.77 -11.98
CA LEU A 69 7.77 1.53 -11.01
C LEU A 69 8.69 2.47 -11.83
N PRO A 70 8.70 3.79 -11.61
CA PRO A 70 9.65 4.71 -12.25
C PRO A 70 11.07 4.45 -11.73
N TYR A 71 11.67 3.35 -12.18
CA TYR A 71 13.09 3.11 -12.06
C TYR A 71 13.78 3.57 -13.35
N PRO A 72 15.06 3.96 -13.30
CA PRO A 72 15.80 4.50 -14.45
C PRO A 72 15.65 3.65 -15.72
N MET A 73 15.55 2.33 -15.60
CA MET A 73 15.32 1.44 -16.75
C MET A 73 14.04 1.75 -17.53
N ASN A 74 12.98 2.22 -16.88
CA ASN A 74 11.71 2.55 -17.52
C ASN A 74 11.71 3.96 -18.12
N THR A 75 12.67 4.82 -17.76
CA THR A 75 12.92 6.03 -18.56
C THR A 75 13.58 5.69 -19.89
N ILE A 76 14.33 4.59 -19.95
CA ILE A 76 14.94 4.08 -21.20
C ILE A 76 13.93 3.29 -22.03
N ILE A 77 13.05 2.52 -21.38
CA ILE A 77 11.97 1.75 -22.03
C ILE A 77 10.64 2.35 -21.59
N GLN A 78 10.07 3.26 -22.40
CA GLN A 78 8.66 3.66 -22.27
C GLN A 78 7.80 2.41 -22.41
N SER A 79 7.53 1.68 -21.32
CA SER A 79 6.70 0.49 -21.45
C SER A 79 5.29 0.93 -21.76
N SER A 80 4.76 0.33 -22.82
CA SER A 80 3.34 0.31 -23.13
C SER A 80 2.55 -0.18 -21.92
N PHE A 81 1.26 0.18 -21.90
CA PHE A 81 0.27 -0.30 -20.95
C PHE A 81 0.39 -1.81 -20.65
N ASP A 82 0.74 -2.66 -21.65
CA ASP A 82 1.57 -3.88 -21.55
C ASP A 82 1.72 -4.56 -20.17
N THR A 83 2.49 -3.91 -19.32
CA THR A 83 2.97 -4.44 -18.03
C THR A 83 2.04 -4.12 -16.85
N GLN A 84 1.12 -3.18 -17.03
CA GLN A 84 0.25 -2.66 -15.98
C GLN A 84 -0.96 -3.57 -15.80
N LYS A 85 -1.30 -3.86 -14.55
CA LYS A 85 -2.43 -4.75 -14.24
C LYS A 85 -3.07 -4.42 -12.90
N ILE A 86 -4.35 -4.76 -12.80
CA ILE A 86 -5.05 -4.85 -11.52
C ILE A 86 -5.22 -6.32 -11.14
N THR A 87 -4.79 -6.66 -9.93
CA THR A 87 -4.90 -8.00 -9.34
C THR A 87 -5.86 -7.93 -8.16
N ILE A 88 -6.87 -8.80 -8.15
CA ILE A 88 -7.92 -8.86 -7.13
C ILE A 88 -7.93 -10.27 -6.54
N LYS A 89 -7.80 -10.34 -5.22
CA LYS A 89 -7.85 -11.59 -4.45
C LYS A 89 -8.96 -11.53 -3.41
N SER A 90 -9.65 -12.65 -3.25
CA SER A 90 -10.65 -12.86 -2.20
C SER A 90 -10.68 -14.34 -1.86
N GLY A 91 -10.43 -14.64 -0.59
CA GLY A 91 -10.10 -15.96 -0.10
C GLY A 91 -8.74 -16.45 -0.60
N ASN A 92 -8.58 -17.77 -0.67
CA ASN A 92 -7.33 -18.41 -1.07
C ASN A 92 -7.08 -18.41 -2.59
N HIS A 93 -7.92 -17.78 -3.39
CA HIS A 93 -7.84 -17.81 -4.84
C HIS A 93 -7.68 -16.40 -5.42
N GLU A 94 -6.78 -16.28 -6.40
CA GLU A 94 -6.75 -15.13 -7.31
C GLU A 94 -8.03 -15.15 -8.13
N GLN A 95 -8.91 -14.18 -7.91
CA GLN A 95 -10.21 -14.16 -8.58
C GLN A 95 -10.15 -13.43 -9.92
N CYS A 96 -9.29 -12.41 -10.05
CA CYS A 96 -9.26 -11.61 -11.25
C CYS A 96 -7.91 -10.90 -11.44
N VAL A 97 -7.34 -11.05 -12.64
CA VAL A 97 -6.21 -10.23 -13.11
C VAL A 97 -6.64 -9.57 -14.41
N VAL A 98 -6.67 -8.24 -14.45
CA VAL A 98 -7.01 -7.48 -15.66
C VAL A 98 -5.80 -6.65 -16.07
N HIS A 99 -5.28 -6.95 -17.26
CA HIS A 99 -4.19 -6.20 -17.86
C HIS A 99 -4.72 -4.92 -18.49
N MET A 100 -4.09 -3.80 -18.15
CA MET A 100 -4.33 -2.52 -18.79
C MET A 100 -3.55 -2.58 -20.09
N ARG A 101 -4.16 -2.90 -21.23
CA ARG A 101 -3.42 -3.04 -22.51
C ARG A 101 -3.26 -1.73 -23.26
N ASN A 102 -4.17 -0.80 -23.01
CA ASN A 102 -4.18 0.52 -23.62
C ASN A 102 -5.03 1.47 -22.76
N ARG A 103 -4.94 2.77 -23.09
CA ARG A 103 -5.67 3.84 -22.40
C ARG A 103 -7.19 3.69 -22.50
N LEU A 104 -7.70 3.17 -23.62
CA LEU A 104 -9.13 2.96 -23.83
C LEU A 104 -9.68 1.92 -22.84
N ARG A 105 -9.02 0.76 -22.73
CA ARG A 105 -9.34 -0.29 -21.75
C ARG A 105 -9.16 0.18 -20.31
N PHE A 106 -8.17 1.02 -20.04
CA PHE A 106 -8.03 1.65 -18.73
C PHE A 106 -9.29 2.44 -18.35
N ASN A 107 -9.74 3.34 -19.22
CA ASN A 107 -10.91 4.17 -18.95
C ASN A 107 -12.23 3.40 -18.96
N GLU A 108 -12.41 2.44 -19.87
CA GLU A 108 -13.69 1.74 -20.03
C GLU A 108 -13.85 0.54 -19.09
N THR A 109 -12.75 -0.08 -18.66
CA THR A 109 -12.78 -1.29 -17.82
C THR A 109 -12.21 -1.05 -16.44
N ILE A 110 -10.97 -0.54 -16.34
CA ILE A 110 -10.23 -0.48 -15.08
C ILE A 110 -10.83 0.58 -14.15
N VAL A 111 -11.10 1.78 -14.66
CA VAL A 111 -11.68 2.86 -13.84
C VAL A 111 -13.07 2.49 -13.30
N PRO A 112 -14.04 2.02 -14.11
CA PRO A 112 -15.33 1.59 -13.59
C PRO A 112 -15.26 0.40 -12.62
N LEU A 113 -14.33 -0.54 -12.86
CA LEU A 113 -14.07 -1.65 -11.95
C LEU A 113 -13.53 -1.18 -10.61
N LEU A 114 -12.54 -0.28 -10.64
CA LEU A 114 -11.94 0.29 -9.43
C LEU A 114 -12.95 1.10 -8.63
N VAL A 115 -13.75 1.94 -9.29
CA VAL A 115 -14.82 2.72 -8.63
C VAL A 115 -15.83 1.78 -7.97
N PHE A 116 -16.24 0.71 -8.65
CA PHE A 116 -17.15 -0.29 -8.07
C PHE A 116 -16.57 -0.95 -6.82
N ILE A 117 -15.31 -1.38 -6.89
CA ILE A 117 -14.60 -1.99 -5.76
C ILE A 117 -14.50 -1.00 -4.59
N LEU A 118 -14.04 0.22 -4.83
CA LEU A 118 -13.79 1.21 -3.79
C LEU A 118 -15.08 1.70 -3.10
N LYS A 119 -16.22 1.64 -3.78
CA LYS A 119 -17.53 2.01 -3.19
C LYS A 119 -18.15 0.90 -2.35
N ASN A 120 -18.02 -0.35 -2.79
CA ASN A 120 -18.86 -1.45 -2.29
C ASN A 120 -18.05 -2.54 -1.57
N ALA A 121 -16.71 -2.46 -1.57
CA ALA A 121 -15.85 -3.46 -0.93
C ALA A 121 -15.26 -2.97 0.39
N THR A 122 -15.20 -3.88 1.37
CA THR A 122 -14.24 -3.79 2.47
C THR A 122 -12.96 -4.50 2.04
N ILE A 123 -11.85 -3.77 1.99
CA ILE A 123 -10.57 -4.26 1.45
C ILE A 123 -9.57 -4.42 2.59
N ASN A 124 -8.99 -5.62 2.73
CA ASN A 124 -7.96 -5.87 3.73
C ASN A 124 -6.63 -5.20 3.34
N ASP A 125 -6.17 -5.36 2.10
CA ASP A 125 -4.93 -4.79 1.55
C ASP A 125 -5.19 -4.08 0.21
N PHE A 126 -5.10 -2.75 0.17
CA PHE A 126 -5.16 -1.98 -1.06
C PHE A 126 -3.79 -1.39 -1.37
N SER A 127 -3.20 -1.76 -2.49
CA SER A 127 -1.94 -1.21 -2.99
C SER A 127 -2.16 -0.56 -4.35
N ILE A 128 -1.67 0.66 -4.50
CA ILE A 128 -1.74 1.39 -5.76
C ILE A 128 -0.40 2.00 -6.09
N GLU A 129 0.02 1.83 -7.33
CA GLU A 129 1.24 2.42 -7.87
C GLU A 129 0.93 3.59 -8.81
N THR A 130 1.92 4.46 -8.97
CA THR A 130 1.88 5.48 -10.01
C THR A 130 1.83 4.83 -11.38
N ILE A 131 0.93 5.34 -12.22
CA ILE A 131 0.86 5.01 -13.64
C ILE A 131 1.22 6.27 -14.44
N LEU A 132 2.14 6.13 -15.38
CA LEU A 132 2.57 7.23 -16.24
C LEU A 132 1.36 7.89 -16.93
N ASN A 133 1.33 9.23 -16.92
CA ASN A 133 0.28 10.05 -17.52
C ASN A 133 -1.13 9.88 -16.92
N ILE A 134 -1.22 9.31 -15.72
CA ILE A 134 -2.47 9.20 -14.96
C ILE A 134 -2.31 9.98 -13.66
N ASP A 135 -3.36 10.71 -13.30
CA ASP A 135 -3.48 11.39 -12.02
C ASP A 135 -4.70 10.80 -11.33
N TRP A 136 -4.44 9.95 -10.33
CA TRP A 136 -5.51 9.24 -9.63
C TRP A 136 -6.51 10.17 -8.96
N SER A 137 -6.05 11.34 -8.52
CA SER A 137 -6.93 12.33 -7.91
C SER A 137 -7.96 12.81 -8.93
N LYS A 138 -7.53 13.19 -10.13
CA LYS A 138 -8.44 13.65 -11.21
C LYS A 138 -9.35 12.55 -11.74
N VAL A 139 -8.85 11.32 -11.85
CA VAL A 139 -9.63 10.20 -12.40
C VAL A 139 -10.75 9.76 -11.46
N LEU A 140 -10.55 9.89 -10.14
CA LEU A 140 -11.48 9.34 -9.14
C LEU A 140 -12.23 10.40 -8.33
N GLN A 141 -11.91 11.69 -8.49
CA GLN A 141 -12.48 12.78 -7.68
C GLN A 141 -14.00 12.80 -7.68
N ASP A 142 -14.62 12.75 -8.85
CA ASP A 142 -16.09 12.82 -9.01
C ASP A 142 -16.78 11.51 -8.62
N ALA A 143 -16.02 10.42 -8.61
CA ALA A 143 -16.56 9.10 -8.32
C ALA A 143 -16.62 8.81 -6.81
N LEU A 144 -15.72 9.36 -6.00
CA LEU A 144 -15.54 8.97 -4.59
C LEU A 144 -15.90 10.10 -3.61
N ASN A 145 -16.83 9.81 -2.69
CA ASN A 145 -17.23 10.73 -1.62
C ASN A 145 -16.16 10.83 -0.52
N SER A 146 -16.25 11.83 0.36
CA SER A 146 -15.35 11.94 1.54
C SER A 146 -15.52 10.75 2.49
N LYS A 147 -14.39 10.25 3.05
CA LYS A 147 -14.35 9.18 4.07
C LYS A 147 -15.14 7.91 3.71
N SER A 148 -15.23 7.56 2.42
CA SER A 148 -16.04 6.43 1.94
C SER A 148 -15.28 5.10 1.84
N LEU A 149 -13.93 5.11 1.92
CA LEU A 149 -13.13 3.94 1.63
C LEU A 149 -12.92 3.05 2.86
N SER A 150 -13.50 1.85 2.81
CA SER A 150 -13.34 0.81 3.85
C SER A 150 -12.09 -0.03 3.59
N ILE A 151 -10.93 0.54 3.85
CA ILE A 151 -9.62 -0.09 3.60
C ILE A 151 -8.87 -0.25 4.92
N ARG A 152 -8.50 -1.48 5.27
CA ARG A 152 -7.75 -1.77 6.50
C ARG A 152 -6.26 -1.44 6.38
N SER A 153 -5.65 -1.73 5.23
CA SER A 153 -4.24 -1.49 4.92
C SER A 153 -4.12 -0.80 3.57
N PHE A 154 -3.67 0.46 3.56
CA PHE A 154 -3.48 1.24 2.33
C PHE A 154 -2.00 1.42 2.03
N SER A 155 -1.58 1.14 0.80
CA SER A 155 -0.21 1.35 0.32
C SER A 155 -0.21 2.18 -0.97
N GLY A 156 0.28 3.42 -0.90
CA GLY A 156 0.56 4.26 -2.04
C GLY A 156 2.03 4.20 -2.41
N VAL A 157 2.34 3.54 -3.54
CA VAL A 157 3.72 3.30 -3.98
C VAL A 157 4.07 4.28 -5.11
N LEU A 158 5.08 5.12 -4.86
CA LEU A 158 5.60 6.14 -5.76
C LEU A 158 4.55 7.17 -6.21
N LEU A 159 3.44 7.28 -5.48
CA LEU A 159 2.41 8.29 -5.69
C LEU A 159 2.96 9.68 -5.45
N LYS A 160 2.50 10.65 -6.24
CA LYS A 160 2.71 12.06 -5.89
C LYS A 160 2.00 12.34 -4.56
N PHE A 161 2.52 13.27 -3.78
CA PHE A 161 1.92 13.60 -2.47
C PHE A 161 0.43 13.99 -2.60
N GLN A 162 0.02 14.66 -3.69
CA GLN A 162 -1.37 15.01 -3.95
C GLN A 162 -2.27 13.77 -4.10
N GLU A 163 -1.79 12.73 -4.78
CA GLU A 163 -2.52 11.48 -4.98
C GLU A 163 -2.56 10.65 -3.68
N ALA A 164 -1.44 10.59 -2.97
CA ALA A 164 -1.37 9.97 -1.64
C ALA A 164 -2.39 10.62 -0.70
N PHE A 165 -2.41 11.95 -0.63
CA PHE A 165 -3.36 12.70 0.19
C PHE A 165 -4.80 12.52 -0.28
N PHE A 166 -5.05 12.44 -1.58
CA PHE A 166 -6.37 12.13 -2.10
C PHE A 166 -6.91 10.82 -1.51
N PHE A 167 -6.14 9.73 -1.56
CA PHE A 167 -6.59 8.46 -0.99
C PHE A 167 -6.70 8.51 0.54
N VAL A 168 -5.71 9.06 1.23
CA VAL A 168 -5.68 9.11 2.70
C VAL A 168 -6.87 9.90 3.27
N ASN A 169 -7.27 11.00 2.62
CA ASN A 169 -8.47 11.77 2.99
C ASN A 169 -9.80 11.04 2.75
N LYS A 170 -9.79 10.00 1.91
CA LYS A 170 -10.98 9.20 1.57
C LYS A 170 -11.08 7.94 2.44
N LEU A 171 -10.02 7.58 3.16
CA LEU A 171 -10.03 6.49 4.15
C LEU A 171 -11.00 6.81 5.29
N ASN A 172 -11.69 5.77 5.77
CA ASN A 172 -12.54 5.87 6.95
C ASN A 172 -11.74 5.48 8.23
N TYR A 173 -12.42 5.49 9.38
CA TYR A 173 -11.82 5.19 10.69
C TYR A 173 -11.37 3.74 10.87
N THR A 174 -11.70 2.82 9.95
CA THR A 174 -11.34 1.40 10.05
C THR A 174 -9.91 1.11 9.56
N SER A 175 -9.25 2.10 8.95
CA SER A 175 -7.88 1.99 8.48
C SER A 175 -6.90 1.81 9.64
N LYS A 176 -6.15 0.71 9.60
CA LYS A 176 -5.17 0.36 10.64
C LYS A 176 -3.73 0.66 10.24
N SER A 177 -3.45 0.64 8.94
CA SER A 177 -2.09 0.81 8.43
C SER A 177 -2.07 1.60 7.13
N ILE A 178 -1.15 2.55 7.05
CA ILE A 178 -0.97 3.46 5.92
C ILE A 178 0.51 3.46 5.54
N TYR A 179 0.80 3.14 4.29
CA TYR A 179 2.15 3.09 3.72
C TYR A 179 2.24 4.08 2.57
N LEU A 180 3.17 5.02 2.65
CA LEU A 180 3.38 6.08 1.68
C LEU A 180 4.85 6.16 1.27
N ASP A 181 5.11 6.81 0.14
CA ASP A 181 6.45 7.16 -0.32
C ASP A 181 6.63 8.69 -0.27
N GLY A 182 7.73 9.13 0.34
CA GLY A 182 8.19 10.51 0.39
C GLY A 182 9.23 10.86 -0.67
N HIS A 183 9.56 9.90 -1.55
CA HIS A 183 10.58 10.05 -2.58
C HIS A 183 10.33 11.29 -3.46
N GLY A 184 11.38 12.07 -3.71
CA GLY A 184 11.33 13.30 -4.52
C GLY A 184 10.67 14.50 -3.83
N CYS A 185 10.15 14.35 -2.60
CA CYS A 185 9.50 15.44 -1.87
C CYS A 185 10.45 16.03 -0.83
N LYS A 186 11.16 17.11 -1.20
CA LYS A 186 12.08 17.83 -0.29
C LYS A 186 11.38 18.26 1.00
N ASN A 187 10.18 18.82 0.87
CA ASN A 187 9.35 19.29 1.99
C ASN A 187 8.07 18.47 2.06
N PHE A 188 8.16 17.25 2.60
CA PHE A 188 6.98 16.41 2.80
C PHE A 188 6.00 17.10 3.78
N PRO A 189 4.72 17.32 3.40
CA PRO A 189 3.76 18.11 4.20
C PRO A 189 3.22 17.31 5.39
N ILE A 190 4.10 16.95 6.32
CA ILE A 190 3.78 16.07 7.45
C ILE A 190 2.70 16.64 8.35
N ASP A 191 2.71 17.96 8.60
CA ASP A 191 1.73 18.63 9.46
C ASP A 191 0.31 18.47 8.91
N GLN A 192 0.17 18.53 7.57
CA GLN A 192 -1.10 18.26 6.91
C GLN A 192 -1.47 16.78 7.01
N LEU A 193 -0.51 15.86 6.84
CA LEU A 193 -0.79 14.41 6.91
C LEU A 193 -1.28 13.98 8.30
N ILE A 194 -0.59 14.40 9.36
CA ILE A 194 -0.94 14.02 10.75
C ILE A 194 -2.24 14.69 11.22
N SER A 195 -2.66 15.78 10.57
CA SER A 195 -3.96 16.41 10.84
C SER A 195 -5.14 15.59 10.32
N ILE A 196 -4.90 14.62 9.43
CA ILE A 196 -5.95 13.75 8.90
C ILE A 196 -6.36 12.73 9.96
N GLU A 197 -7.66 12.66 10.23
CA GLU A 197 -8.23 11.77 11.26
C GLU A 197 -7.93 10.29 11.01
N SER A 198 -8.00 9.83 9.75
CA SER A 198 -7.67 8.45 9.37
C SER A 198 -6.21 8.09 9.66
N VAL A 199 -5.30 9.06 9.61
CA VAL A 199 -3.88 8.88 9.97
C VAL A 199 -3.71 8.85 11.47
N SER A 200 -4.37 9.76 12.20
CA SER A 200 -4.33 9.81 13.67
C SER A 200 -4.86 8.53 14.32
N ASN A 201 -5.89 7.92 13.71
CA ASN A 201 -6.49 6.68 14.20
C ASN A 201 -5.73 5.41 13.76
N ALA A 202 -4.82 5.52 12.80
CA ALA A 202 -4.08 4.37 12.30
C ALA A 202 -3.05 3.89 13.32
N SER A 203 -3.04 2.58 13.60
CA SER A 203 -2.03 1.95 14.46
C SER A 203 -0.63 1.94 13.84
N LEU A 204 -0.51 2.07 12.52
CA LEU A 204 0.75 2.10 11.81
C LEU A 204 0.73 3.13 10.68
N LEU A 205 1.64 4.09 10.75
CA LEU A 205 1.99 4.95 9.62
C LEU A 205 3.41 4.63 9.18
N GLN A 206 3.62 4.37 7.90
CA GLN A 206 4.94 4.16 7.33
C GLN A 206 5.16 5.10 6.16
N ILE A 207 6.28 5.82 6.14
CA ILE A 207 6.67 6.69 5.03
C ILE A 207 8.10 6.35 4.61
N ARG A 208 8.28 5.90 3.36
CA ARG A 208 9.63 5.61 2.84
C ARG A 208 10.28 6.84 2.26
N ASP A 209 11.61 6.87 2.32
CA ASP A 209 12.51 7.77 1.60
C ASP A 209 12.21 9.25 1.82
N VAL A 210 12.00 9.56 3.09
CA VAL A 210 11.76 10.93 3.55
C VAL A 210 13.08 11.68 3.68
N GLN A 211 13.15 12.85 3.03
CA GLN A 211 14.26 13.78 3.18
C GLN A 211 14.10 14.71 4.39
N SER A 212 12.86 15.03 4.77
CA SER A 212 12.57 15.92 5.89
C SER A 212 12.99 15.30 7.22
N LYS A 213 13.83 16.00 7.97
CA LYS A 213 14.43 15.50 9.21
C LYS A 213 13.48 15.62 10.41
N ASP A 214 12.48 16.49 10.31
CA ASP A 214 11.58 16.90 11.39
C ASP A 214 10.36 16.00 11.64
N ILE A 215 10.13 15.02 10.76
CA ILE A 215 8.92 14.20 10.77
C ILE A 215 8.76 13.44 12.09
N ILE A 216 9.84 12.85 12.63
CA ILE A 216 9.75 12.00 13.81
C ILE A 216 9.29 12.79 15.03
N TRP A 217 9.94 13.93 15.31
CA TRP A 217 9.60 14.67 16.52
C TRP A 217 8.25 15.38 16.39
N LYS A 218 7.84 15.77 15.18
CA LYS A 218 6.48 16.27 14.93
C LYS A 218 5.43 15.21 15.26
N ILE A 219 5.63 13.97 14.82
CA ILE A 219 4.74 12.86 15.18
C ILE A 219 4.76 12.57 16.68
N ALA A 220 5.94 12.52 17.29
CA ALA A 220 6.05 12.29 18.72
C ALA A 220 5.37 13.40 19.55
N ASN A 221 5.52 14.67 19.17
CA ASN A 221 4.79 15.78 19.80
C ASN A 221 3.29 15.58 19.66
N LYS A 222 2.81 15.24 18.46
CA LYS A 222 1.39 15.00 18.22
C LYS A 222 0.85 13.87 19.11
N TRP A 223 1.60 12.80 19.27
CA TRP A 223 1.21 11.67 20.14
C TRP A 223 1.21 12.01 21.62
N ILE A 224 2.11 12.89 22.07
CA ILE A 224 2.11 13.42 23.43
C ILE A 224 0.84 14.26 23.64
N GLU A 225 0.51 15.14 22.68
CA GLU A 225 -0.68 16.00 22.73
C GLU A 225 -1.99 15.21 22.72
N THR A 226 -2.09 14.15 21.91
CA THR A 226 -3.33 13.37 21.75
C THR A 226 -3.42 12.14 22.65
N ASP A 227 -2.45 11.94 23.55
CA ASP A 227 -2.31 10.72 24.38
C ASP A 227 -2.48 9.42 23.57
N ALA A 228 -1.70 9.28 22.50
CA ALA A 228 -1.83 8.17 21.55
C ALA A 228 -1.84 6.79 22.24
N ALA A 229 -2.56 5.83 21.63
CA ALA A 229 -2.72 4.50 22.19
C ALA A 229 -1.39 3.72 22.19
N ILE A 230 -1.20 2.86 23.20
CA ILE A 230 -0.07 1.93 23.25
C ILE A 230 -0.09 1.04 22.00
N GLY A 231 1.08 0.84 21.40
CA GLY A 231 1.25 0.08 20.16
C GLY A 231 1.09 0.89 18.89
N THR A 232 0.75 2.18 18.97
CA THR A 232 0.78 3.09 17.81
C THR A 232 2.23 3.23 17.32
N ARG A 233 2.42 3.03 16.01
CA ARG A 233 3.74 2.93 15.37
C ARG A 233 3.87 3.89 14.20
N PHE A 234 5.06 4.46 14.09
CA PHE A 234 5.49 5.25 12.97
C PHE A 234 6.83 4.71 12.48
N GLN A 235 6.92 4.47 11.17
CA GLN A 235 8.08 3.89 10.54
C GLN A 235 8.53 4.79 9.39
N LEU A 236 9.83 5.06 9.31
CA LEU A 236 10.40 5.73 8.14
C LEU A 236 11.74 5.15 7.72
N THR A 237 12.06 5.33 6.44
CA THR A 237 13.43 5.21 5.95
C THR A 237 13.98 6.59 5.66
N SER A 238 15.20 6.86 6.13
CA SER A 238 15.92 8.08 5.81
C SER A 238 17.41 7.80 5.62
N MET A 239 18.07 8.64 4.82
CA MET A 239 19.53 8.64 4.64
C MET A 239 20.24 9.47 5.72
N SER A 240 19.50 10.30 6.47
CA SER A 240 20.07 11.22 7.45
C SER A 240 20.48 10.51 8.75
N LYS A 241 21.73 10.69 9.17
CA LYS A 241 22.22 10.25 10.49
C LYS A 241 21.77 11.16 11.63
N GLU A 242 21.35 12.37 11.32
CA GLU A 242 21.06 13.43 12.31
C GLU A 242 19.72 13.25 13.04
N ILE A 243 18.89 12.31 12.60
CA ILE A 243 17.54 12.12 13.13
C ILE A 243 17.57 11.83 14.65
N ILE A 244 18.45 10.94 15.10
CA ILE A 244 18.59 10.59 16.52
C ILE A 244 19.07 11.81 17.32
N THR A 245 20.08 12.51 16.81
CA THR A 245 20.64 13.70 17.48
C THR A 245 19.62 14.83 17.59
N GLN A 246 18.83 15.07 16.54
CA GLN A 246 17.81 16.11 16.54
C GLN A 246 16.63 15.73 17.44
N PHE A 247 16.20 14.46 17.42
CA PHE A 247 15.18 13.95 18.33
C PHE A 247 15.62 14.08 19.79
N SER A 248 16.86 13.71 20.10
CA SER A 248 17.46 13.85 21.44
C SER A 248 17.50 15.32 21.88
N SER A 249 17.94 16.21 21.00
CA SER A 249 17.99 17.66 21.28
C SER A 249 16.60 18.23 21.53
N HIS A 250 15.59 17.85 20.74
CA HIS A 250 14.22 18.36 20.86
C HIS A 250 13.55 17.88 22.15
N PHE A 251 13.78 16.64 22.54
CA PHE A 251 13.16 16.02 23.73
C PHE A 251 14.07 15.94 24.95
N LYS A 252 15.13 16.74 25.04
CA LYS A 252 16.15 16.68 26.11
C LYS A 252 15.55 16.59 27.52
N ASN A 253 14.47 17.32 27.80
CA ASN A 253 13.80 17.37 29.11
C ASN A 253 12.86 16.18 29.40
N ARG A 254 12.68 15.29 28.41
CA ARG A 254 11.80 14.12 28.45
C ARG A 254 12.56 12.80 28.29
N ILE A 255 13.86 12.81 28.03
CA ILE A 255 14.66 11.59 27.87
C ILE A 255 14.72 10.81 29.19
N ILE A 256 14.41 9.52 29.11
CA ILE A 256 14.59 8.54 30.17
C ILE A 256 15.91 7.79 29.95
N SER A 257 16.12 7.31 28.73
CA SER A 257 17.36 6.68 28.28
C SER A 257 17.66 7.08 26.85
N ALA A 258 18.95 7.16 26.51
CA ALA A 258 19.41 7.49 25.18
C ALA A 258 20.71 6.73 24.86
N SER A 259 20.81 6.29 23.62
CA SER A 259 21.99 5.70 23.00
C SER A 259 22.02 6.07 21.51
N ASP A 260 23.05 5.64 20.81
CA ASP A 260 23.20 5.87 19.37
C ASP A 260 22.19 5.12 18.50
N VAL A 261 21.44 4.18 19.07
CA VAL A 261 20.48 3.33 18.34
C VAL A 261 19.06 3.41 18.89
N GLU A 262 18.87 3.95 20.08
CA GLU A 262 17.56 4.06 20.70
C GLU A 262 17.46 5.23 21.66
N ILE A 263 16.29 5.89 21.67
CA ILE A 263 15.95 6.95 22.60
C ILE A 263 14.57 6.66 23.16
N LEU A 264 14.47 6.64 24.49
CA LEU A 264 13.21 6.49 25.22
C LEU A 264 12.86 7.82 25.87
N ILE A 265 11.65 8.32 25.61
CA ILE A 265 11.14 9.57 26.20
C ILE A 265 9.85 9.33 26.99
N ARG A 266 9.66 10.12 28.04
CA ARG A 266 8.41 10.17 28.82
C ARG A 266 7.34 10.98 28.12
N THR A 267 6.09 10.51 28.20
CA THR A 267 4.93 11.30 27.80
C THR A 267 4.36 12.05 29.03
N ASP A 268 3.26 12.77 28.84
CA ASP A 268 2.54 13.38 29.98
C ASP A 268 1.71 12.33 30.75
N ASN A 269 1.43 11.19 30.11
CA ASN A 269 0.85 10.02 30.76
C ASN A 269 1.99 9.15 31.36
N PRO A 270 2.08 9.00 32.69
CA PRO A 270 3.17 8.27 33.33
C PRO A 270 3.18 6.77 32.99
N MET A 271 2.07 6.23 32.47
CA MET A 271 1.95 4.84 32.05
C MET A 271 2.43 4.60 30.61
N LYS A 272 2.80 5.66 29.88
CA LYS A 272 3.20 5.57 28.47
C LYS A 272 4.53 6.25 28.22
N HIS A 273 5.38 5.57 27.46
CA HIS A 273 6.62 6.12 26.92
C HIS A 273 6.60 6.08 25.38
N ILE A 274 7.48 6.85 24.76
CA ILE A 274 7.73 6.78 23.32
C ILE A 274 9.16 6.31 23.11
N LEU A 275 9.32 5.24 22.35
CA LEU A 275 10.61 4.68 21.96
C LEU A 275 10.89 5.00 20.49
N LEU A 276 11.99 5.68 20.22
CA LEU A 276 12.60 5.77 18.90
C LEU A 276 13.73 4.74 18.81
N LYS A 277 13.74 3.93 17.75
CA LYS A 277 14.75 2.90 17.51
C LYS A 277 15.24 2.91 16.07
N LEU A 278 16.54 2.79 15.89
CA LEU A 278 17.21 2.52 14.62
C LEU A 278 17.35 1.01 14.42
N ALA A 279 16.89 0.52 13.27
CA ALA A 279 17.09 -0.88 12.90
C ALA A 279 18.58 -1.15 12.62
N ARG A 280 19.10 -2.27 13.13
CA ARG A 280 20.54 -2.61 13.07
C ARG A 280 21.05 -2.94 11.66
N THR A 281 20.18 -3.35 10.74
CA THR A 281 20.59 -4.04 9.51
C THR A 281 19.90 -3.47 8.28
N TRP A 282 20.50 -2.46 7.66
CA TRP A 282 20.15 -2.09 6.28
C TRP A 282 21.32 -1.37 5.61
N ARG A 283 21.66 -1.75 4.37
CA ARG A 283 22.90 -1.33 3.71
C ARG A 283 22.89 0.13 3.23
N VAL A 284 21.72 0.69 2.95
CA VAL A 284 21.62 1.96 2.22
C VAL A 284 20.76 2.96 2.98
N ALA A 285 19.46 2.68 3.17
CA ALA A 285 18.57 3.52 3.95
C ALA A 285 18.52 3.08 5.42
N ARG A 286 18.46 4.02 6.37
CA ARG A 286 18.35 3.73 7.80
C ARG A 286 16.88 3.64 8.21
N PRO A 287 16.37 2.47 8.61
CA PRO A 287 14.99 2.33 9.04
C PRO A 287 14.86 2.78 10.50
N PHE A 288 13.98 3.73 10.77
CA PHE A 288 13.62 4.16 12.11
C PHE A 288 12.20 3.71 12.43
N THR A 289 12.01 3.21 13.65
CA THR A 289 10.69 2.92 14.22
C THR A 289 10.50 3.79 15.45
N CYS A 290 9.43 4.57 15.46
CA CYS A 290 8.93 5.28 16.64
C CYS A 290 7.65 4.58 17.11
N ILE A 291 7.55 4.25 18.39
CA ILE A 291 6.43 3.48 18.94
C ILE A 291 6.03 3.97 20.33
N VAL A 292 4.73 4.04 20.58
CA VAL A 292 4.17 4.26 21.92
C VAL A 292 4.14 2.92 22.67
N ILE A 293 4.78 2.86 23.82
CA ILE A 293 4.90 1.65 24.66
C ILE A 293 4.39 1.90 26.07
N SER A 294 4.13 0.82 26.81
CA SER A 294 3.85 0.91 28.25
C SER A 294 5.12 1.34 29.00
N ALA A 295 4.95 2.07 30.10
CA ALA A 295 6.05 2.38 31.00
C ALA A 295 6.65 1.12 31.65
N GLU A 296 5.87 0.03 31.71
CA GLU A 296 6.27 -1.28 32.26
C GLU A 296 6.96 -2.18 31.22
N THR A 297 7.03 -1.78 29.95
CA THR A 297 7.62 -2.61 28.89
C THR A 297 9.12 -2.84 29.16
N GLU A 298 9.52 -4.10 29.26
CA GLU A 298 10.92 -4.46 29.47
C GLU A 298 11.81 -4.13 28.27
N GLN A 299 13.07 -3.77 28.53
CA GLN A 299 14.05 -3.47 27.47
C GLN A 299 14.32 -4.67 26.55
N SER A 300 14.13 -5.90 27.05
CA SER A 300 14.25 -7.15 26.27
C SER A 300 13.28 -7.19 25.09
N GLU A 301 12.08 -6.63 25.25
CA GLU A 301 11.04 -6.57 24.21
C GLU A 301 11.38 -5.58 23.09
N PHE A 302 12.25 -4.60 23.36
CA PHE A 302 12.57 -3.53 22.40
C PHE A 302 13.23 -4.07 21.13
N VAL A 303 13.83 -5.26 21.19
CA VAL A 303 14.42 -5.95 20.04
C VAL A 303 13.36 -6.20 18.97
N ASN A 304 12.14 -6.58 19.36
CA ASN A 304 11.07 -6.95 18.45
C ASN A 304 10.51 -5.75 17.66
N PHE A 305 10.59 -4.53 18.22
CA PHE A 305 10.11 -3.31 17.56
C PHE A 305 10.99 -2.85 16.39
N GLY A 306 12.24 -3.32 16.33
CA GLY A 306 13.18 -3.01 15.25
C GLY A 306 12.95 -3.82 13.98
N MET A 307 12.07 -4.83 13.99
CA MET A 307 11.83 -5.69 12.83
C MET A 307 11.03 -4.94 11.77
N TRP A 308 11.71 -4.55 10.70
CA TRP A 308 11.09 -3.99 9.50
C TRP A 308 10.67 -5.11 8.55
N VAL A 309 9.37 -5.21 8.28
CA VAL A 309 8.85 -6.09 7.23
C VAL A 309 8.55 -5.21 6.01
N SER A 310 9.52 -5.04 5.12
CA SER A 310 9.21 -4.43 3.83
C SER A 310 8.33 -5.40 3.04
N LYS A 311 7.05 -5.05 2.78
CA LYS A 311 6.16 -5.85 1.92
C LYS A 311 6.71 -6.03 0.50
N LYS A 312 7.61 -5.15 0.07
CA LYS A 312 8.37 -5.28 -1.18
C LYS A 312 9.86 -5.27 -0.87
N VAL A 313 10.51 -6.39 -1.13
CA VAL A 313 11.96 -6.43 -1.34
C VAL A 313 12.20 -5.72 -2.67
N ILE A 314 12.80 -4.54 -2.63
CA ILE A 314 13.31 -3.83 -3.80
C ILE A 314 14.48 -4.69 -4.31
N PRO A 315 14.40 -5.35 -5.48
CA PRO A 315 15.52 -6.11 -5.99
C PRO A 315 16.78 -5.25 -6.14
N LEU A 316 17.95 -5.87 -5.94
CA LEU A 316 19.24 -5.19 -5.83
C LEU A 316 19.56 -4.23 -7.00
N TRP A 317 19.06 -4.51 -8.21
CA TRP A 317 19.26 -3.63 -9.37
C TRP A 317 18.48 -2.31 -9.28
N GLU A 318 17.30 -2.31 -8.64
CA GLU A 318 16.56 -1.07 -8.34
C GLU A 318 17.41 -0.18 -7.42
N TYR A 319 18.15 -0.78 -6.48
CA TYR A 319 19.12 -0.07 -5.64
C TYR A 319 20.34 0.46 -6.40
N ILE A 320 20.92 -0.35 -7.29
CA ILE A 320 22.07 0.08 -8.12
C ILE A 320 21.64 1.25 -9.02
N SER A 321 20.43 1.20 -9.56
CA SER A 321 19.89 2.27 -10.39
C SER A 321 19.66 3.57 -9.62
N LEU A 322 19.24 3.48 -8.34
CA LEU A 322 19.15 4.62 -7.41
C LEU A 322 20.53 5.24 -7.16
N PHE A 323 21.55 4.42 -6.93
CA PHE A 323 22.91 4.89 -6.65
C PHE A 323 23.53 5.61 -7.86
N LEU A 324 23.32 5.07 -9.05
CA LEU A 324 23.85 5.64 -10.29
C LEU A 324 23.09 6.89 -10.76
N ALA A 325 21.92 7.18 -10.21
CA ALA A 325 21.16 8.39 -10.52
C ALA A 325 21.59 9.59 -9.67
N ASP A 326 21.93 9.40 -8.39
CA ASP A 326 22.30 10.50 -7.48
C ASP A 326 23.74 11.01 -7.67
N GLU A 327 24.68 10.18 -8.15
CA GLU A 327 26.08 10.59 -8.33
C GLU A 327 26.35 11.38 -9.62
N PHE A 328 25.45 11.40 -10.59
CA PHE A 328 25.68 12.02 -11.88
C PHE A 328 24.72 13.20 -12.09
N ASN A 329 25.23 14.40 -11.75
CA ASN A 329 24.60 15.70 -11.98
C ASN A 329 24.11 15.84 -13.44
N ASP A 330 22.95 16.48 -13.60
CA ASP A 330 22.15 16.65 -14.82
C ASP A 330 22.81 17.31 -16.04
N ASP A 331 24.12 17.58 -16.05
CA ASP A 331 24.78 18.36 -17.12
C ASP A 331 25.50 17.53 -18.20
N ASP A 332 25.61 16.21 -18.06
CA ASP A 332 26.26 15.38 -19.08
C ASP A 332 25.25 14.67 -19.99
N GLY A 333 25.12 15.21 -21.21
CA GLY A 333 24.37 14.59 -22.30
C GLY A 333 24.74 13.12 -22.47
N LEU A 334 23.72 12.26 -22.48
CA LEU A 334 23.84 10.79 -22.51
C LEU A 334 24.63 10.22 -21.33
N ASN A 335 24.18 10.56 -20.11
CA ASN A 335 24.44 9.90 -18.83
C ASN A 335 25.17 8.55 -18.94
N LEU A 336 26.47 8.57 -18.67
CA LEU A 336 27.32 7.39 -18.48
C LEU A 336 26.68 6.34 -17.55
N SER A 337 25.87 6.80 -16.59
CA SER A 337 25.05 5.96 -15.72
C SER A 337 24.04 5.11 -16.48
N SER A 338 23.33 5.66 -17.47
CA SER A 338 22.42 4.89 -18.32
C SER A 338 23.17 3.83 -19.12
N PHE A 339 24.36 4.15 -19.63
CA PHE A 339 25.21 3.18 -20.31
C PHE A 339 25.70 2.06 -19.38
N LEU A 340 26.18 2.39 -18.18
CA LEU A 340 26.64 1.41 -17.19
C LEU A 340 25.51 0.50 -16.70
N ILE A 341 24.31 1.04 -16.47
CA ILE A 341 23.13 0.25 -16.10
C ILE A 341 22.78 -0.71 -17.26
N LEU A 342 22.75 -0.21 -18.50
CA LEU A 342 22.46 -1.03 -19.67
C LEU A 342 23.52 -2.14 -19.83
N LEU A 343 24.79 -1.81 -19.66
CA LEU A 343 25.92 -2.75 -19.73
C LEU A 343 25.80 -3.84 -18.67
N LEU A 344 25.53 -3.47 -17.41
CA LEU A 344 25.32 -4.44 -16.32
C LEU A 344 24.12 -5.35 -16.60
N HIS A 345 23.03 -4.80 -17.16
CA HIS A 345 21.89 -5.61 -17.54
C HIS A 345 22.18 -6.55 -18.71
N CYS A 346 22.92 -6.08 -19.72
CA CYS A 346 23.41 -6.91 -20.82
C CYS A 346 24.31 -8.04 -20.30
N ILE A 347 25.26 -7.73 -19.41
CA ILE A 347 26.14 -8.74 -18.78
C ILE A 347 25.29 -9.76 -18.02
N TRP A 348 24.27 -9.33 -17.28
CA TRP A 348 23.39 -10.24 -16.56
C TRP A 348 22.53 -11.11 -17.49
N LEU A 349 21.98 -10.54 -18.57
CA LEU A 349 21.25 -11.31 -19.58
C LEU A 349 22.16 -12.36 -20.24
N ILE A 350 23.41 -11.98 -20.53
CA ILE A 350 24.43 -12.91 -21.03
C ILE A 350 24.68 -14.00 -19.99
N PHE A 351 24.89 -13.64 -18.71
CA PHE A 351 25.07 -14.61 -17.63
C PHE A 351 23.86 -15.53 -17.47
N SER A 352 22.63 -15.01 -17.51
CA SER A 352 21.40 -15.78 -17.39
C SER A 352 21.21 -16.73 -18.57
N MET A 353 21.53 -16.29 -19.79
CA MET A 353 21.51 -17.12 -20.99
C MET A 353 22.59 -18.21 -20.92
N LEU A 354 23.81 -17.89 -20.51
CA LEU A 354 24.89 -18.87 -20.30
C LEU A 354 24.51 -19.87 -19.22
N PHE A 355 23.98 -19.42 -18.09
CA PHE A 355 23.57 -20.28 -16.98
C PHE A 355 22.43 -21.22 -17.37
N LYS A 356 21.42 -20.72 -18.10
CA LYS A 356 20.38 -21.57 -18.68
C LYS A 356 20.95 -22.58 -19.66
N ARG A 357 21.93 -22.20 -20.49
CA ARG A 357 22.54 -23.12 -21.45
C ARG A 357 23.41 -24.19 -20.78
N THR A 358 24.11 -23.86 -19.70
CA THR A 358 24.95 -24.82 -18.96
C THR A 358 24.15 -25.73 -18.03
N PHE A 359 23.05 -25.26 -17.46
CA PHE A 359 22.24 -26.05 -16.50
C PHE A 359 20.98 -26.67 -17.10
N TYR A 360 20.45 -26.14 -18.19
CA TYR A 360 19.16 -26.56 -18.75
C TYR A 360 19.17 -26.96 -20.23
N GLY A 361 20.31 -26.92 -20.94
CA GLY A 361 20.37 -27.52 -22.28
C GLY A 361 21.22 -28.80 -22.30
N GLN A 362 20.82 -29.97 -22.80
CA GLN A 362 19.74 -30.39 -23.73
C GLN A 362 19.53 -29.49 -24.95
#